data_AF-F9FAE1-F1
#
_entry.id   AF-F9FAE1-F1
#
_cell.length_a   1.000
_cell.length_b   1.000
_cell.length_c   1.000
_cell.angle_alpha   90.00
_cell.angle_beta   90.00
_cell.angle_gamma   90.00
#
_symmetry.space_group_name_H-M   'P 1'
#
loop_
_entity.id
_entity.type
_entity.pdbx_description
1 polymer ?
#
loop_
_entity_poly.entity_id
_entity_poly.type
_entity_poly.pdbx_seq_one_letter_code
_entity_poly.pdbx_strand_id
1 'polypeptide(L)'
;MPIPQSISVGIELEFMVALQIPNSDAVTGEARWACPTTPEAFLGLVMGDYKDIEPSCIHKIIAETFELGIMSLLVDQCPRLIFGSLFQSVTSPETALYDWYGTELNSPILTRPEEFSQGLPTLRKCLAAVQGGMVVGLNSGCGLHLHVNDAGSMQLETALRLASLVWLLEDSLLYPLCHPFRSTSPYSARISVESRIAMERGEPTVYGEGAALVEALGEVMRQLHWRKKVDRGLLGSMKRLWSETSLASLGIALRKFDEGSLHTTTRCALVVSKYDTIEFRYPESTFDVDFIAGWADLVRHLYAVAMRPQVEFHQILCRVYELVTRDQMPGWSAMLGAIGFQGDASRWQRHINEYGDTLSNLDKQGILQNIGQ
;
A
#
# COMPACT_ATOMS: atom_id res chain seq x y z
N MET A 1 21.09 0.77 -6.80
CA MET A 1 21.57 0.73 -5.40
C MET A 1 21.16 -0.62 -4.80
N PRO A 2 22.01 -1.35 -4.06
CA PRO A 2 21.60 -2.61 -3.46
C PRO A 2 20.63 -2.37 -2.30
N ILE A 3 19.48 -3.05 -2.32
CA ILE A 3 18.49 -3.06 -1.24
C ILE A 3 18.98 -4.10 -0.20
N PRO A 4 19.09 -3.75 1.09
CA PRO A 4 19.42 -4.73 2.13
C PRO A 4 18.49 -5.96 2.08
N GLN A 5 19.06 -7.16 2.19
CA GLN A 5 18.30 -8.42 2.15
C GLN A 5 17.36 -8.58 3.36
N SER A 6 17.64 -7.86 4.46
CA SER A 6 16.84 -7.85 5.67
C SER A 6 15.51 -7.10 5.52
N ILE A 7 15.41 -6.20 4.52
CA ILE A 7 14.14 -5.55 4.20
C ILE A 7 13.18 -6.61 3.66
N SER A 8 11.99 -6.66 4.25
CA SER A 8 10.94 -7.62 3.99
C SER A 8 9.64 -6.89 3.65
N VAL A 9 8.75 -7.57 2.90
CA VAL A 9 7.48 -6.99 2.46
C VAL A 9 6.34 -7.98 2.71
N GLY A 10 5.28 -7.56 3.40
CA GLY A 10 3.97 -8.19 3.35
C GLY A 10 3.09 -7.47 2.33
N ILE A 11 2.30 -8.21 1.57
CA ILE A 11 1.37 -7.69 0.56
C ILE A 11 -0.04 -8.06 0.97
N GLU A 12 -0.92 -7.08 0.99
CA GLU A 12 -2.35 -7.23 1.22
C GLU A 12 -3.09 -6.68 0.00
N LEU A 13 -3.92 -7.51 -0.64
CA LEU A 13 -4.62 -7.19 -1.87
C LEU A 13 -6.13 -7.32 -1.66
N GLU A 14 -6.87 -6.22 -1.74
CA GLU A 14 -8.33 -6.22 -1.63
C GLU A 14 -8.98 -6.37 -3.01
N PHE A 15 -10.01 -7.17 -3.18
CA PHE A 15 -10.74 -7.33 -4.43
C PHE A 15 -12.18 -7.81 -4.18
N MET A 16 -13.01 -7.82 -5.21
CA MET A 16 -14.39 -8.29 -5.15
C MET A 16 -14.48 -9.72 -5.67
N VAL A 17 -15.23 -10.58 -4.98
CA VAL A 17 -15.59 -11.93 -5.43
C VAL A 17 -17.09 -11.98 -5.68
N ALA A 18 -17.49 -12.56 -6.82
CA ALA A 18 -18.88 -12.71 -7.19
C ALA A 18 -19.45 -14.03 -6.63
N LEU A 19 -20.62 -13.95 -6.00
CA LEU A 19 -21.47 -15.08 -5.64
C LEU A 19 -22.71 -15.09 -6.51
N GLN A 20 -22.97 -16.19 -7.20
CA GLN A 20 -24.17 -16.30 -8.01
C GLN A 20 -25.43 -16.26 -7.13
N ILE A 21 -26.38 -15.40 -7.48
CA ILE A 21 -27.70 -15.36 -6.84
C ILE A 21 -28.47 -16.63 -7.22
N PRO A 22 -29.01 -17.40 -6.25
CA PRO A 22 -29.79 -18.60 -6.55
C PRO A 22 -30.97 -18.31 -7.48
N ASN A 23 -31.16 -19.15 -8.51
CA ASN A 23 -32.22 -19.03 -9.53
C ASN A 23 -32.11 -17.84 -10.50
N SER A 24 -30.93 -17.20 -10.61
CA SER A 24 -30.64 -16.32 -11.75
C SER A 24 -30.33 -17.16 -13.00
N ASP A 25 -30.76 -16.70 -14.18
CA ASP A 25 -30.50 -17.33 -15.49
C ASP A 25 -29.01 -17.18 -15.91
N ALA A 26 -28.07 -17.51 -15.03
CA ALA A 26 -26.64 -17.35 -15.34
C ALA A 26 -26.14 -18.44 -16.30
N VAL A 27 -25.16 -18.03 -17.11
CA VAL A 27 -24.62 -18.72 -18.26
C VAL A 27 -24.12 -20.12 -17.91
N THR A 28 -24.60 -21.12 -18.65
CA THR A 28 -24.09 -22.49 -18.60
C THR A 28 -22.64 -22.52 -19.09
N GLY A 29 -21.66 -22.64 -18.18
CA GLY A 29 -20.25 -22.81 -18.54
C GLY A 29 -19.24 -22.10 -17.64
N GLU A 30 -19.66 -21.16 -16.80
CA GLU A 30 -18.78 -20.54 -15.79
C GLU A 30 -18.72 -21.43 -14.53
N ALA A 31 -17.52 -21.74 -14.07
CA ALA A 31 -17.31 -22.64 -12.94
C ALA A 31 -17.99 -22.07 -11.67
N ARG A 32 -18.91 -22.87 -11.12
CA ARG A 32 -19.75 -22.50 -9.98
C ARG A 32 -18.91 -22.46 -8.71
N TRP A 33 -18.74 -21.28 -8.11
CA TRP A 33 -18.40 -21.19 -6.70
C TRP A 33 -19.71 -21.15 -5.89
N ALA A 34 -19.86 -22.08 -4.95
CA ALA A 34 -21.00 -22.15 -4.03
C ALA A 34 -20.57 -21.65 -2.65
N CYS A 35 -21.32 -20.69 -2.10
CA CYS A 35 -21.05 -20.11 -0.79
C CYS A 35 -21.35 -21.12 0.34
N PRO A 36 -20.50 -21.23 1.38
CA PRO A 36 -20.82 -21.99 2.58
C PRO A 36 -22.05 -21.40 3.30
N THR A 37 -22.95 -22.25 3.77
CA THR A 37 -24.29 -21.85 4.24
C THR A 37 -24.42 -21.69 5.75
N THR A 38 -23.33 -21.83 6.53
CA THR A 38 -23.38 -21.78 8.01
C THR A 38 -22.32 -20.85 8.62
N PRO A 39 -22.63 -20.09 9.69
CA PRO A 39 -21.68 -19.24 10.41
C PRO A 39 -20.42 -19.96 10.92
N GLU A 40 -20.51 -21.25 11.22
CA GLU A 40 -19.41 -22.10 11.66
C GLU A 40 -18.38 -22.40 10.55
N ALA A 41 -18.79 -22.40 9.28
CA ALA A 41 -17.94 -22.61 8.10
C ALA A 41 -16.88 -21.50 7.88
N PHE A 42 -17.05 -20.35 8.54
CA PHE A 42 -16.16 -19.17 8.43
C PHE A 42 -15.10 -19.11 9.53
N LEU A 43 -15.06 -20.07 10.46
CA LEU A 43 -14.14 -20.10 11.60
C LEU A 43 -13.05 -21.16 11.42
N GLY A 44 -11.98 -20.84 10.69
CA GLY A 44 -10.76 -21.64 10.70
C GLY A 44 -9.78 -21.34 9.57
N LEU A 45 -8.49 -21.57 9.86
CA LEU A 45 -7.27 -21.59 9.02
C LEU A 45 -6.55 -20.26 8.67
N VAL A 46 -5.41 -20.15 9.35
CA VAL A 46 -4.18 -19.44 9.01
C VAL A 46 -3.29 -20.41 8.23
N MET A 47 -2.70 -20.01 7.10
CA MET A 47 -1.68 -20.82 6.41
C MET A 47 -0.30 -20.18 6.50
N GLY A 48 0.43 -20.58 7.55
CA GLY A 48 1.82 -20.24 7.83
C GLY A 48 2.16 -20.71 9.24
N ASP A 49 3.37 -21.22 9.48
CA ASP A 49 3.81 -21.63 10.83
C ASP A 49 4.10 -20.36 11.66
N TYR A 50 3.06 -19.81 12.29
CA TYR A 50 3.08 -18.62 13.15
C TYR A 50 3.43 -18.95 14.61
N LYS A 51 4.32 -19.93 14.86
CA LYS A 51 4.55 -20.43 16.23
C LYS A 51 5.24 -19.44 17.19
N ASP A 52 5.76 -18.32 16.70
CA ASP A 52 6.48 -17.34 17.54
C ASP A 52 5.83 -15.93 17.61
N ILE A 53 4.57 -15.75 17.18
CA ILE A 53 3.88 -14.44 17.34
C ILE A 53 2.50 -14.61 17.97
N GLU A 54 2.43 -14.41 19.28
CA GLU A 54 1.20 -14.16 20.05
C GLU A 54 0.68 -12.70 19.84
N PRO A 55 -0.59 -12.40 20.11
CA PRO A 55 -1.56 -12.05 19.08
C PRO A 55 -1.81 -10.56 18.91
N SER A 56 -2.01 -10.12 17.66
CA SER A 56 -3.08 -9.15 17.36
C SER A 56 -3.50 -9.12 15.88
N CYS A 57 -3.36 -10.20 15.09
CA CYS A 57 -3.82 -10.17 13.71
C CYS A 57 -5.36 -10.17 13.56
N ILE A 58 -5.89 -9.22 12.78
CA ILE A 58 -7.31 -9.20 12.39
C ILE A 58 -7.47 -10.36 11.41
N HIS A 59 -8.13 -11.42 11.85
CA HIS A 59 -8.38 -12.65 11.09
C HIS A 59 -9.81 -12.65 10.54
N LYS A 60 -10.03 -13.21 9.33
CA LYS A 60 -11.15 -14.14 9.04
C LYS A 60 -11.15 -14.72 7.60
N ILE A 61 -11.33 -16.06 7.51
CA ILE A 61 -11.74 -16.96 6.38
C ILE A 61 -10.57 -17.80 5.79
N ILE A 62 -10.51 -19.16 5.84
CA ILE A 62 -11.31 -20.21 5.15
C ILE A 62 -11.09 -21.61 5.79
N ALA A 63 -12.13 -22.37 6.20
CA ALA A 63 -11.98 -23.81 6.54
C ALA A 63 -12.97 -24.83 5.95
N GLU A 64 -13.92 -24.47 5.07
CA GLU A 64 -14.79 -25.47 4.42
C GLU A 64 -14.70 -25.54 2.89
N THR A 65 -13.64 -25.00 2.27
CA THR A 65 -13.41 -25.16 0.81
C THR A 65 -12.56 -26.39 0.48
N PHE A 66 -12.20 -27.20 1.49
CA PHE A 66 -11.40 -28.41 1.33
C PHE A 66 -12.15 -29.53 0.57
N GLU A 67 -13.49 -29.52 0.56
CA GLU A 67 -14.29 -30.52 -0.15
C GLU A 67 -14.54 -30.24 -1.65
N LEU A 68 -14.21 -29.03 -2.15
CA LEU A 68 -14.49 -28.64 -3.54
C LEU A 68 -13.26 -28.70 -4.48
N GLY A 69 -12.14 -29.29 -4.05
CA GLY A 69 -10.97 -29.59 -4.90
C GLY A 69 -10.10 -28.40 -5.32
N ILE A 70 -10.64 -27.17 -5.39
CA ILE A 70 -9.89 -25.96 -5.82
C ILE A 70 -8.90 -25.48 -4.75
N MET A 71 -9.23 -25.59 -3.46
CA MET A 71 -8.27 -25.30 -2.39
C MET A 71 -7.18 -26.37 -2.26
N SER A 72 -7.43 -27.64 -2.63
CA SER A 72 -6.32 -28.62 -2.70
C SER A 72 -5.27 -28.19 -3.72
N LEU A 73 -5.69 -27.58 -4.84
CA LEU A 73 -4.79 -27.04 -5.86
C LEU A 73 -4.03 -25.80 -5.37
N LEU A 74 -4.68 -24.88 -4.64
CA LEU A 74 -4.05 -23.66 -4.09
C LEU A 74 -3.14 -23.96 -2.88
N VAL A 75 -3.53 -24.89 -2.01
CA VAL A 75 -2.75 -25.37 -0.86
C VAL A 75 -1.54 -26.18 -1.33
N ASP A 76 -1.70 -27.06 -2.32
CA ASP A 76 -0.58 -27.84 -2.87
C ASP A 76 0.36 -26.99 -3.74
N GLN A 77 -0.13 -25.95 -4.42
CA GLN A 77 0.71 -25.09 -5.26
C GLN A 77 1.30 -23.89 -4.54
N CYS A 78 0.67 -23.36 -3.49
CA CYS A 78 1.07 -22.13 -2.77
C CYS A 78 0.67 -22.16 -1.27
N PRO A 79 1.38 -22.93 -0.42
CA PRO A 79 0.97 -23.25 0.97
C PRO A 79 1.04 -22.11 2.00
N ARG A 80 0.99 -20.82 1.61
CA ARG A 80 1.36 -19.68 2.49
C ARG A 80 0.49 -18.42 2.42
N LEU A 81 -0.66 -18.46 1.77
CA LEU A 81 -1.56 -17.30 1.65
C LEU A 81 -2.68 -17.31 2.68
N ILE A 82 -3.07 -16.13 3.18
CA ILE A 82 -4.18 -15.94 4.11
C ILE A 82 -5.27 -15.10 3.41
N PHE A 83 -6.52 -15.54 3.48
CA PHE A 83 -7.67 -14.77 3.00
C PHE A 83 -8.35 -14.03 4.17
N GLY A 84 -8.78 -12.79 3.90
CA GLY A 84 -9.59 -11.93 4.77
C GLY A 84 -10.91 -11.59 4.08
N SER A 85 -11.98 -11.24 4.81
CA SER A 85 -13.18 -10.63 4.21
C SER A 85 -13.54 -9.30 4.86
N LEU A 86 -13.79 -8.31 3.99
CA LEU A 86 -14.41 -7.04 4.28
C LEU A 86 -15.86 -7.13 3.79
N PHE A 87 -16.79 -7.48 4.67
CA PHE A 87 -18.21 -7.63 4.31
C PHE A 87 -18.84 -6.27 3.94
N GLN A 88 -18.83 -5.93 2.65
CA GLN A 88 -19.72 -4.92 2.09
C GLN A 88 -20.32 -5.46 0.79
N SER A 89 -21.57 -5.90 0.86
CA SER A 89 -22.34 -6.34 -0.31
C SER A 89 -22.64 -5.14 -1.18
N VAL A 90 -22.22 -5.17 -2.44
CA VAL A 90 -22.58 -4.15 -3.44
C VAL A 90 -23.52 -4.77 -4.46
N THR A 91 -24.79 -4.40 -4.40
CA THR A 91 -25.77 -4.72 -5.45
C THR A 91 -25.69 -3.64 -6.53
N SER A 92 -25.06 -3.95 -7.67
CA SER A 92 -25.13 -3.07 -8.85
C SER A 92 -26.31 -3.48 -9.74
N PRO A 93 -27.12 -2.52 -10.26
CA PRO A 93 -28.19 -2.82 -11.21
C PRO A 93 -27.72 -3.52 -12.49
N GLU A 94 -26.44 -3.37 -12.86
CA GLU A 94 -25.83 -3.98 -14.04
C GLU A 94 -25.30 -5.41 -13.79
N THR A 95 -25.34 -5.92 -12.54
CA THR A 95 -24.83 -7.25 -12.17
C THR A 95 -25.89 -8.11 -11.48
N ALA A 96 -27.14 -8.09 -11.95
CA ALA A 96 -28.29 -8.80 -11.36
C ALA A 96 -28.16 -10.34 -11.26
N LEU A 97 -27.02 -10.91 -11.66
CA LEU A 97 -26.68 -12.33 -11.56
C LEU A 97 -25.85 -12.66 -10.30
N TYR A 98 -25.19 -11.66 -9.70
CA TYR A 98 -24.19 -11.86 -8.67
C TYR A 98 -24.34 -10.88 -7.48
N ASP A 99 -24.17 -11.42 -6.28
CA ASP A 99 -23.83 -10.66 -5.07
C ASP A 99 -22.31 -10.54 -4.97
N TRP A 100 -21.79 -9.35 -4.67
CA TRP A 100 -20.35 -9.11 -4.65
C TRP A 100 -19.81 -8.85 -3.25
N TYR A 101 -18.69 -9.49 -2.92
CA TYR A 101 -18.11 -9.48 -1.58
C TYR A 101 -16.68 -8.97 -1.61
N GLY A 102 -16.39 -7.99 -0.76
CA GLY A 102 -15.03 -7.55 -0.48
C GLY A 102 -14.22 -8.68 0.17
N THR A 103 -13.11 -9.01 -0.48
CA THR A 103 -12.17 -10.07 -0.09
C THR A 103 -10.78 -9.48 -0.06
N GLU A 104 -9.96 -9.96 0.86
CA GLU A 104 -8.58 -9.55 1.04
C GLU A 104 -7.69 -10.78 0.90
N LEU A 105 -6.57 -10.64 0.21
CA LEU A 105 -5.55 -11.66 0.07
C LEU A 105 -4.23 -11.15 0.65
N ASN A 106 -3.71 -11.88 1.63
CA ASN A 106 -2.46 -11.57 2.30
C ASN A 106 -1.35 -12.54 1.89
N SER A 107 -0.20 -11.98 1.53
CA SER A 107 1.02 -12.74 1.32
C SER A 107 1.65 -13.14 2.65
N PRO A 108 2.47 -14.20 2.67
CA PRO A 108 3.43 -14.35 3.76
C PRO A 108 4.41 -13.16 3.71
N ILE A 109 5.13 -12.91 4.80
CA ILE A 109 6.22 -11.93 4.81
C ILE A 109 7.30 -12.39 3.82
N LEU A 110 7.48 -11.63 2.76
CA LEU A 110 8.42 -11.92 1.69
C LEU A 110 9.82 -11.45 2.11
N THR A 111 10.70 -12.42 2.31
CA THR A 111 12.11 -12.21 2.68
C THR A 111 13.09 -12.76 1.64
N ARG A 112 12.60 -13.59 0.72
CA ARG A 112 13.43 -14.30 -0.25
C ARG A 112 13.81 -13.39 -1.42
N PRO A 113 15.10 -13.20 -1.74
CA PRO A 113 15.54 -12.39 -2.88
C PRO A 113 14.93 -12.83 -4.22
N GLU A 114 14.62 -14.11 -4.37
CA GLU A 114 14.01 -14.68 -5.57
C GLU A 114 12.60 -14.14 -5.82
N GLU A 115 11.84 -13.85 -4.75
CA GLU A 115 10.51 -13.25 -4.90
C GLU A 115 10.59 -11.88 -5.58
N PHE A 116 11.57 -11.05 -5.19
CA PHE A 116 11.73 -9.72 -5.76
C PHE A 116 12.40 -9.76 -7.14
N SER A 117 13.51 -10.49 -7.27
CA SER A 117 14.29 -10.56 -8.51
C SER A 117 13.54 -11.23 -9.67
N GLN A 118 12.54 -12.06 -9.40
CA GLN A 118 11.74 -12.76 -10.41
C GLN A 118 10.32 -12.20 -10.58
N GLY A 119 10.02 -11.03 -9.99
CA GLY A 119 8.71 -10.37 -10.16
C GLY A 119 7.55 -11.14 -9.52
N LEU A 120 7.73 -11.53 -8.25
CA LEU A 120 6.76 -12.18 -7.37
C LEU A 120 6.14 -13.46 -7.96
N PRO A 121 6.95 -14.48 -8.32
CA PRO A 121 6.47 -15.70 -8.97
C PRO A 121 5.44 -16.46 -8.13
N THR A 122 5.53 -16.41 -6.80
CA THR A 122 4.53 -17.02 -5.92
C THR A 122 3.20 -16.30 -6.03
N LEU A 123 3.19 -14.97 -5.90
CA LEU A 123 1.98 -14.17 -6.05
C LEU A 123 1.34 -14.37 -7.44
N ARG A 124 2.16 -14.46 -8.50
CA ARG A 124 1.68 -14.73 -9.87
C ARG A 124 0.90 -16.02 -9.99
N LYS A 125 1.41 -17.12 -9.44
CA LYS A 125 0.70 -18.40 -9.42
C LYS A 125 -0.61 -18.29 -8.65
N CYS A 126 -0.59 -17.57 -7.54
CA CYS A 126 -1.76 -17.38 -6.69
C CYS A 126 -2.86 -16.59 -7.38
N LEU A 127 -2.54 -15.42 -7.93
CA LEU A 127 -3.55 -14.60 -8.63
C LEU A 127 -4.07 -15.31 -9.88
N ALA A 128 -3.23 -16.03 -10.62
CA ALA A 128 -3.68 -16.84 -11.75
C ALA A 128 -4.67 -17.93 -11.31
N ALA A 129 -4.43 -18.58 -10.18
CA ALA A 129 -5.35 -19.59 -9.65
C ALA A 129 -6.65 -18.96 -9.10
N VAL A 130 -6.60 -17.76 -8.50
CA VAL A 130 -7.79 -17.00 -8.11
C VAL A 130 -8.62 -16.62 -9.33
N GLN A 131 -8.00 -16.00 -10.34
CA GLN A 131 -8.67 -15.57 -11.58
C GLN A 131 -9.19 -16.75 -12.42
N GLY A 132 -8.53 -17.92 -12.33
CA GLY A 132 -8.96 -19.14 -13.01
C GLY A 132 -10.05 -19.92 -12.27
N GLY A 133 -10.21 -19.69 -10.96
CA GLY A 133 -11.14 -20.44 -10.10
C GLY A 133 -12.36 -19.63 -9.64
N MET A 134 -12.35 -18.30 -9.77
CA MET A 134 -13.37 -17.41 -9.23
C MET A 134 -13.69 -16.28 -10.21
N VAL A 135 -14.94 -15.82 -10.17
CA VAL A 135 -15.32 -14.55 -10.81
C VAL A 135 -14.91 -13.41 -9.88
N VAL A 136 -13.94 -12.63 -10.30
CA VAL A 136 -13.36 -11.53 -9.52
C VAL A 136 -13.51 -10.19 -10.22
N GLY A 137 -13.45 -9.13 -9.43
CA GLY A 137 -13.44 -7.77 -9.95
C GLY A 137 -12.86 -6.76 -8.97
N LEU A 138 -12.77 -5.51 -9.41
CA LEU A 138 -12.22 -4.40 -8.64
C LEU A 138 -13.22 -3.25 -8.59
N ASN A 139 -13.18 -2.48 -7.51
CA ASN A 139 -13.88 -1.20 -7.40
C ASN A 139 -13.00 -0.17 -6.70
N SER A 140 -13.50 1.06 -6.56
CA SER A 140 -12.78 2.17 -5.93
C SER A 140 -12.43 1.96 -4.46
N GLY A 141 -13.06 1.01 -3.79
CA GLY A 141 -12.76 0.62 -2.42
C GLY A 141 -11.55 -0.31 -2.31
N CYS A 142 -11.19 -1.02 -3.38
CA CYS A 142 -10.12 -2.02 -3.35
C CYS A 142 -8.72 -1.38 -3.34
N GLY A 143 -7.97 -1.60 -2.26
CA GLY A 143 -6.58 -1.19 -2.09
C GLY A 143 -5.55 -2.30 -2.25
N LEU A 144 -4.33 -1.87 -2.57
CA LEU A 144 -3.11 -2.66 -2.39
C LEU A 144 -2.33 -2.05 -1.22
N HIS A 145 -2.16 -2.81 -0.15
CA HIS A 145 -1.36 -2.39 1.00
C HIS A 145 -0.04 -3.14 1.04
N LEU A 146 1.06 -2.40 1.23
CA LEU A 146 2.40 -2.97 1.34
C LEU A 146 2.99 -2.67 2.71
N HIS A 147 3.25 -3.71 3.48
CA HIS A 147 3.86 -3.64 4.80
C HIS A 147 5.36 -3.87 4.69
N VAL A 148 6.17 -2.85 4.96
CA VAL A 148 7.63 -2.96 4.90
C VAL A 148 8.25 -2.90 6.30
N ASN A 149 9.28 -3.74 6.52
CA ASN A 149 10.05 -3.77 7.77
C ASN A 149 11.46 -4.33 7.53
N ASP A 150 12.38 -4.09 8.47
CA ASP A 150 13.71 -4.66 8.53
C ASP A 150 13.74 -5.90 9.44
N ALA A 151 13.51 -7.08 8.87
CA ALA A 151 13.52 -8.37 9.59
C ALA A 151 12.71 -8.40 10.91
N GLY A 152 11.61 -7.63 11.00
CA GLY A 152 10.78 -7.55 12.20
C GLY A 152 11.21 -6.46 13.20
N SER A 153 12.28 -5.70 12.94
CA SER A 153 12.83 -4.70 13.86
C SER A 153 12.78 -3.28 13.28
N MET A 154 11.61 -2.65 13.37
CA MET A 154 11.47 -1.27 12.95
C MET A 154 12.07 -0.31 13.98
N GLN A 155 12.99 0.54 13.52
CA GLN A 155 13.54 1.62 14.33
C GLN A 155 12.75 2.91 14.10
N LEU A 156 12.47 3.64 15.18
CA LEU A 156 11.77 4.94 15.11
C LEU A 156 12.46 5.91 14.14
N GLU A 157 13.79 5.99 14.19
CA GLU A 157 14.58 6.86 13.30
C GLU A 157 14.35 6.52 11.82
N THR A 158 14.29 5.23 11.48
CA THR A 158 14.00 4.80 10.10
C THR A 158 12.57 5.16 9.69
N ALA A 159 11.60 4.99 10.59
CA ALA A 159 10.22 5.39 10.33
C ALA A 159 10.06 6.91 10.15
N LEU A 160 10.75 7.73 10.96
CA LEU A 160 10.76 9.19 10.85
C LEU A 160 11.38 9.67 9.53
N ARG A 161 12.51 9.08 9.13
CA ARG A 161 13.15 9.34 7.84
C ARG A 161 12.25 8.95 6.68
N LEU A 162 11.63 7.77 6.74
CA LEU A 162 10.72 7.31 5.70
C LEU A 162 9.50 8.22 5.58
N ALA A 163 8.87 8.60 6.70
CA ALA A 163 7.75 9.54 6.70
C ALA A 163 8.15 10.92 6.13
N SER A 164 9.35 11.41 6.47
CA SER A 164 9.89 12.68 5.94
C SER A 164 10.08 12.62 4.42
N LEU A 165 10.59 11.50 3.90
CA LEU A 165 10.78 11.27 2.48
C LEU A 165 9.43 11.14 1.76
N VAL A 166 8.52 10.32 2.29
CA VAL A 166 7.17 10.13 1.75
C VAL A 166 6.42 11.46 1.67
N TRP A 167 6.51 12.30 2.71
CA TRP A 167 5.89 13.63 2.74
C TRP A 167 6.18 14.46 1.49
N LEU A 168 7.42 14.40 0.98
CA LEU A 168 7.82 15.15 -0.22
C LEU A 168 7.43 14.43 -1.52
N LEU A 169 7.23 13.11 -1.47
CA LEU A 169 7.01 12.27 -2.64
C LEU A 169 5.53 12.03 -2.96
N GLU A 170 4.60 12.33 -2.05
CA GLU A 170 3.16 12.05 -2.26
C GLU A 170 2.66 12.58 -3.61
N ASP A 171 2.79 13.88 -3.85
CA ASP A 171 2.24 14.51 -5.07
C ASP A 171 3.14 14.39 -6.31
N SER A 172 4.42 14.06 -6.12
CA SER A 172 5.42 14.09 -7.20
C SER A 172 5.80 12.69 -7.69
N LEU A 173 5.55 11.65 -6.90
CA LEU A 173 5.87 10.27 -7.23
C LEU A 173 4.76 9.30 -6.86
N LEU A 174 4.31 9.24 -5.59
CA LEU A 174 3.46 8.14 -5.13
C LEU A 174 2.06 8.19 -5.77
N TYR A 175 1.31 9.28 -5.64
CA TYR A 175 0.01 9.39 -6.31
C TYR A 175 0.09 9.45 -7.83
N PRO A 176 1.11 10.07 -8.46
CA PRO A 176 1.29 9.97 -9.91
C PRO A 176 1.45 8.55 -10.46
N LEU A 177 1.83 7.57 -9.64
CA LEU A 177 1.89 6.16 -10.01
C LEU A 177 0.58 5.39 -9.72
N CYS A 178 -0.41 6.04 -9.10
CA CYS A 178 -1.69 5.45 -8.72
C CYS A 178 -2.81 5.95 -9.62
N HIS A 179 -3.97 5.27 -9.57
CA HIS A 179 -5.17 5.74 -10.25
C HIS A 179 -5.56 7.13 -9.70
N PRO A 180 -5.93 8.11 -10.56
CA PRO A 180 -6.24 9.48 -10.12
C PRO A 180 -7.19 9.61 -8.92
N PHE A 181 -8.25 8.80 -8.85
CA PHE A 181 -9.19 8.78 -7.71
C PHE A 181 -8.53 8.52 -6.35
N ARG A 182 -7.39 7.80 -6.31
CA ARG A 182 -6.69 7.49 -5.06
C ARG A 182 -6.30 8.74 -4.29
N SER A 183 -5.97 9.80 -5.03
CA SER A 183 -5.62 11.11 -4.46
C SER A 183 -6.78 11.80 -3.74
N THR A 184 -8.02 11.38 -3.96
CA THR A 184 -9.22 11.91 -3.31
C THR A 184 -9.95 10.84 -2.49
N SER A 185 -9.37 9.63 -2.40
CA SER A 185 -9.99 8.52 -1.68
C SER A 185 -9.86 8.72 -0.17
N PRO A 186 -10.95 8.58 0.61
CA PRO A 186 -10.87 8.66 2.06
C PRO A 186 -10.08 7.49 2.68
N TYR A 187 -9.82 6.43 1.91
CA TYR A 187 -9.04 5.26 2.33
C TYR A 187 -7.53 5.41 2.09
N SER A 188 -7.11 6.50 1.45
CA SER A 188 -5.72 6.78 1.07
C SER A 188 -5.45 8.27 1.24
N ALA A 189 -5.72 8.82 2.42
CA ALA A 189 -5.53 10.24 2.71
C ALA A 189 -4.03 10.62 2.75
N ARG A 190 -3.68 11.86 2.41
CA ARG A 190 -2.26 12.27 2.42
C ARG A 190 -1.74 12.48 3.83
N ILE A 191 -0.52 12.03 4.14
CA ILE A 191 0.10 12.42 5.41
C ILE A 191 0.51 13.90 5.40
N SER A 192 0.86 14.45 4.24
CA SER A 192 1.30 15.84 4.12
C SER A 192 0.19 16.88 4.25
N VAL A 193 -1.07 16.45 4.15
CA VAL A 193 -2.25 17.33 4.13
C VAL A 193 -3.21 16.99 5.26
N GLU A 194 -3.49 15.71 5.49
CA GLU A 194 -4.61 15.28 6.33
C GLU A 194 -4.17 14.66 7.66
N SER A 195 -2.87 14.38 7.84
CA SER A 195 -2.39 13.83 9.12
C SER A 195 -2.49 14.83 10.26
N ARG A 196 -2.41 14.34 11.50
CA ARG A 196 -2.26 15.22 12.67
C ARG A 196 -1.02 16.09 12.56
N ILE A 197 0.11 15.55 12.11
CA ILE A 197 1.34 16.34 11.89
C ILE A 197 1.09 17.49 10.91
N ALA A 198 0.29 17.29 9.85
CA ALA A 198 0.01 18.33 8.87
C ALA A 198 -0.91 19.42 9.43
N MET A 199 -1.90 19.03 10.22
CA MET A 199 -3.00 19.90 10.66
C MET A 199 -2.74 20.59 12.02
N GLU A 200 -1.90 20.01 12.87
CA GLU A 200 -1.56 20.58 14.17
C GLU A 200 -0.68 21.83 14.02
N ARG A 201 -0.84 22.74 14.98
CA ARG A 201 -0.05 23.97 15.06
C ARG A 201 1.10 23.80 16.04
N GLY A 202 2.15 24.59 15.85
CA GLY A 202 3.30 24.63 16.73
C GLY A 202 4.56 24.12 16.05
N GLU A 203 5.69 24.57 16.57
CA GLU A 203 7.03 24.21 16.09
C GLU A 203 7.84 23.73 17.29
N PRO A 204 7.65 22.47 17.72
CA PRO A 204 8.37 21.94 18.87
C PRO A 204 9.88 22.00 18.65
N THR A 205 10.63 22.08 19.74
CA THR A 205 12.08 21.95 19.68
C THR A 205 12.43 20.51 19.35
N VAL A 206 13.26 20.33 18.33
CA VAL A 206 13.82 19.03 17.92
C VAL A 206 15.29 18.97 18.27
N TYR A 207 15.80 17.75 18.47
CA TYR A 207 17.19 17.49 18.86
C TYR A 207 17.80 16.44 17.94
N GLY A 208 19.12 16.25 18.06
CA GLY A 208 19.86 15.22 17.35
C GLY A 208 19.68 15.32 15.83
N GLU A 209 19.37 14.20 15.19
CA GLU A 209 19.18 14.17 13.74
C GLU A 209 18.03 15.05 13.25
N GLY A 210 16.91 15.09 13.96
CA GLY A 210 15.77 15.92 13.56
C GLY A 210 16.12 17.40 13.45
N ALA A 211 16.96 17.90 14.37
CA ALA A 211 17.49 19.26 14.30
C ALA A 211 18.37 19.47 13.06
N ALA A 212 19.28 18.53 12.79
CA ALA A 212 20.16 18.59 11.62
C ALA A 212 19.39 18.49 10.29
N LEU A 213 18.30 17.72 10.24
CA LEU A 213 17.42 17.62 9.06
C LEU A 213 16.69 18.93 8.80
N VAL A 214 16.10 19.51 9.84
CA VAL A 214 15.39 20.81 9.75
C VAL A 214 16.35 21.92 9.33
N GLU A 215 17.57 21.92 9.85
CA GLU A 215 18.62 22.86 9.45
C GLU A 215 19.00 22.68 7.97
N ALA A 216 19.26 21.44 7.53
CA ALA A 216 19.62 21.14 6.14
C ALA A 216 18.51 21.57 5.16
N LEU A 217 17.24 21.28 5.46
CA LEU A 217 16.11 21.74 4.65
C LEU A 217 15.98 23.26 4.68
N GLY A 218 16.13 23.90 5.85
CA GLY A 218 16.08 25.35 6.00
C GLY A 218 17.14 26.07 5.17
N GLU A 219 18.34 25.49 5.10
CA GLU A 219 19.43 25.99 4.25
C GLU A 219 19.04 25.97 2.78
N VAL A 220 18.56 24.82 2.29
CA VAL A 220 18.10 24.67 0.90
C VAL A 220 16.95 25.63 0.61
N MET A 221 15.98 25.77 1.52
CA MET A 221 14.87 26.73 1.40
C MET A 221 15.36 28.16 1.24
N ARG A 222 16.37 28.57 2.00
CA ARG A 222 16.96 29.91 1.91
C ARG A 222 17.66 30.13 0.57
N GLN A 223 18.36 29.12 0.06
CA GLN A 223 18.98 29.17 -1.27
C GLN A 223 17.93 29.25 -2.39
N LEU A 224 16.78 28.59 -2.20
CA LEU A 224 15.68 28.52 -3.16
C LEU A 224 14.57 29.57 -2.91
N HIS A 225 14.80 30.59 -2.07
CA HIS A 225 13.77 31.54 -1.61
C HIS A 225 12.99 32.27 -2.73
N TRP A 226 13.55 32.31 -3.93
CA TRP A 226 12.94 32.92 -5.12
C TRP A 226 11.88 32.03 -5.79
N ARG A 227 11.80 30.74 -5.45
CA ARG A 227 10.83 29.80 -6.02
C ARG A 227 9.48 29.91 -5.33
N LYS A 228 8.40 29.92 -6.13
CA LYS A 228 7.02 30.09 -5.63
C LYS A 228 6.53 28.94 -4.74
N LYS A 229 7.05 27.73 -4.94
CA LYS A 229 6.63 26.52 -4.22
C LYS A 229 7.44 26.24 -2.94
N VAL A 230 8.35 27.13 -2.54
CA VAL A 230 9.05 26.98 -1.26
C VAL A 230 8.06 27.18 -0.12
N ASP A 231 7.74 26.10 0.58
CA ASP A 231 6.82 26.08 1.70
C ASP A 231 7.59 26.15 3.03
N ARG A 232 7.45 27.25 3.75
CA ARG A 232 8.04 27.39 5.10
C ARG A 232 7.29 26.56 6.15
N GLY A 233 6.01 26.25 5.91
CA GLY A 233 5.20 25.39 6.78
C GLY A 233 5.78 23.99 6.92
N LEU A 234 6.43 23.49 5.87
CA LEU A 234 7.14 22.21 5.88
C LEU A 234 8.13 22.08 7.05
N LEU A 235 8.89 23.12 7.42
CA LEU A 235 9.81 23.03 8.56
C LEU A 235 9.07 22.80 9.88
N GLY A 236 7.91 23.42 10.05
CA GLY A 236 7.06 23.17 11.21
C GLY A 236 6.55 21.74 11.24
N SER A 237 6.12 21.20 10.08
CA SER A 237 5.69 19.81 9.96
C SER A 237 6.83 18.83 10.26
N MET A 238 8.03 19.09 9.75
CA MET A 238 9.22 18.27 10.05
C MET A 238 9.58 18.33 11.53
N LYS A 239 9.47 19.50 12.18
CA LYS A 239 9.67 19.60 13.63
C LYS A 239 8.66 18.75 14.41
N ARG A 240 7.37 18.79 14.05
CA ARG A 240 6.33 17.98 14.68
C ARG A 240 6.60 16.48 14.47
N LEU A 241 6.86 16.07 13.23
CA LEU A 241 7.23 14.68 12.90
C LEU A 241 8.44 14.20 13.73
N TRP A 242 9.53 14.96 13.77
CA TRP A 242 10.75 14.59 14.48
C TRP A 242 10.69 14.83 16.00
N SER A 243 9.57 15.30 16.53
CA SER A 243 9.32 15.36 17.97
C SER A 243 8.69 14.09 18.53
N GLU A 244 8.24 13.18 17.67
CA GLU A 244 7.67 11.90 18.06
C GLU A 244 8.72 11.01 18.74
N THR A 245 8.35 10.41 19.88
CA THR A 245 9.28 9.74 20.79
C THR A 245 9.25 8.21 20.72
N SER A 246 8.28 7.65 20.00
CA SER A 246 8.10 6.21 19.83
C SER A 246 7.31 5.90 18.56
N LEU A 247 7.40 4.65 18.08
CA LEU A 247 6.59 4.18 16.94
C LEU A 247 5.08 4.32 17.22
N ALA A 248 4.65 4.07 18.46
CA ALA A 248 3.27 4.24 18.86
C ALA A 248 2.81 5.72 18.75
N SER A 249 3.64 6.66 19.21
CA SER A 249 3.37 8.10 19.11
C SER A 249 3.32 8.54 17.65
N LEU A 250 4.31 8.14 16.85
CA LEU A 250 4.35 8.39 15.41
C LEU A 250 3.13 7.80 14.68
N GLY A 251 2.70 6.60 15.06
CA GLY A 251 1.52 5.95 14.50
C GLY A 251 0.22 6.65 14.83
N ILE A 252 0.15 7.44 15.91
CA ILE A 252 -0.98 8.34 16.20
C ILE A 252 -0.84 9.63 15.39
N ALA A 253 0.37 10.20 15.33
CA ALA A 253 0.65 11.46 14.66
C ALA A 253 0.42 11.40 13.13
N LEU A 254 0.63 10.23 12.52
CA LEU A 254 0.36 9.99 11.10
C LEU A 254 -1.12 9.67 10.78
N ARG A 255 -1.98 9.52 11.78
CA ARG A 255 -3.42 9.33 11.55
C ARG A 255 -4.06 10.57 10.96
N LYS A 256 -5.19 10.37 10.30
CA LYS A 256 -6.00 11.47 9.81
C LYS A 256 -6.44 12.35 11.00
N PHE A 257 -6.37 13.67 10.85
CA PHE A 257 -6.53 14.61 11.97
C PHE A 257 -7.89 14.52 12.66
N ASP A 258 -8.94 14.26 11.89
CA ASP A 258 -10.33 14.08 12.35
C ASP A 258 -10.65 12.63 12.76
N GLU A 259 -9.68 11.71 12.69
CA GLU A 259 -9.86 10.34 13.15
C GLU A 259 -9.94 10.35 14.69
N GLY A 260 -11.07 9.87 15.22
CA GLY A 260 -11.28 9.75 16.66
C GLY A 260 -10.35 8.73 17.32
N SER A 261 -10.64 8.35 18.57
CA SER A 261 -9.87 7.35 19.30
C SER A 261 -10.04 5.91 18.79
N LEU A 262 -11.03 5.66 17.95
CA LEU A 262 -11.35 4.35 17.38
C LEU A 262 -10.69 4.21 16.01
N HIS A 263 -10.13 3.03 15.73
CA HIS A 263 -9.63 2.69 14.40
C HIS A 263 -10.76 2.78 13.39
N THR A 264 -10.63 3.66 12.40
CA THR A 264 -11.56 3.72 11.27
C THR A 264 -10.91 3.17 10.00
N THR A 265 -11.71 2.99 8.96
CA THR A 265 -11.24 2.65 7.61
C THR A 265 -10.65 3.87 6.90
N THR A 266 -10.92 5.09 7.37
CA THR A 266 -10.44 6.34 6.79
C THR A 266 -9.07 6.71 7.36
N ARG A 267 -8.01 6.23 6.73
CA ARG A 267 -6.63 6.45 7.20
C ARG A 267 -5.81 7.21 6.17
N CYS A 268 -4.74 7.82 6.66
CA CYS A 268 -3.68 8.24 5.77
C CYS A 268 -3.03 7.05 5.05
N ALA A 269 -2.39 7.34 3.92
CA ALA A 269 -1.78 6.37 3.03
C ALA A 269 -0.44 5.83 3.53
N LEU A 270 0.10 6.40 4.61
CA LEU A 270 1.26 5.88 5.33
C LEU A 270 0.88 5.65 6.79
N VAL A 271 1.03 4.42 7.27
CA VAL A 271 0.60 4.03 8.62
C VAL A 271 1.73 3.28 9.33
N VAL A 272 1.98 3.63 10.59
CA VAL A 272 2.72 2.72 11.49
C VAL A 272 1.73 1.69 12.01
N SER A 273 1.83 0.48 11.51
CA SER A 273 0.94 -0.62 11.91
C SER A 273 1.22 -1.07 13.35
N LYS A 274 0.27 -1.80 13.93
CA LYS A 274 0.42 -2.42 15.27
C LYS A 274 1.47 -3.55 15.33
N TYR A 275 2.02 -3.97 14.20
CA TYR A 275 3.08 -4.98 14.12
C TYR A 275 4.45 -4.35 13.87
N ASP A 276 4.59 -3.05 14.15
CA ASP A 276 5.82 -2.30 13.92
C ASP A 276 6.30 -2.44 12.46
N THR A 277 5.37 -2.36 11.51
CA THR A 277 5.64 -2.20 10.07
C THR A 277 5.14 -0.85 9.57
N ILE A 278 5.74 -0.33 8.49
CA ILE A 278 5.19 0.80 7.76
C ILE A 278 4.33 0.25 6.64
N GLU A 279 3.05 0.57 6.70
CA GLU A 279 2.04 0.20 5.72
C GLU A 279 1.87 1.34 4.71
N PHE A 280 2.08 1.03 3.43
CA PHE A 280 1.81 1.89 2.30
C PHE A 280 0.46 1.54 1.71
N ARG A 281 -0.50 2.46 1.76
CA ARG A 281 -1.86 2.34 1.25
C ARG A 281 -2.12 3.27 0.07
N TYR A 282 -1.10 3.58 -0.73
CA TYR A 282 -1.23 4.48 -1.88
C TYR A 282 -1.92 3.83 -3.09
N PRO A 283 -1.46 2.67 -3.60
CA PRO A 283 -2.01 2.11 -4.83
C PRO A 283 -3.39 1.48 -4.67
N GLU A 284 -4.18 1.60 -5.73
CA GLU A 284 -5.32 0.73 -5.97
C GLU A 284 -4.92 -0.73 -6.10
N SER A 285 -5.84 -1.61 -5.76
CA SER A 285 -5.69 -3.03 -6.04
C SER A 285 -5.64 -3.30 -7.55
N THR A 286 -4.96 -4.37 -7.93
CA THR A 286 -4.86 -4.85 -9.30
C THR A 286 -4.59 -6.35 -9.32
N PHE A 287 -4.84 -7.00 -10.45
CA PHE A 287 -4.32 -8.34 -10.72
C PHE A 287 -3.03 -8.33 -11.56
N ASP A 288 -2.52 -7.16 -11.95
CA ASP A 288 -1.22 -7.03 -12.60
C ASP A 288 -0.07 -7.21 -11.59
N VAL A 289 0.50 -8.41 -11.58
CA VAL A 289 1.62 -8.77 -10.71
C VAL A 289 2.89 -7.99 -11.03
N ASP A 290 3.08 -7.54 -12.28
CA ASP A 290 4.24 -6.71 -12.61
C ASP A 290 4.12 -5.36 -11.88
N PHE A 291 2.94 -4.72 -11.91
CA PHE A 291 2.68 -3.50 -11.15
C PHE A 291 2.86 -3.70 -9.64
N ILE A 292 2.30 -4.77 -9.08
CA ILE A 292 2.48 -5.10 -7.64
C ILE A 292 3.96 -5.29 -7.30
N ALA A 293 4.72 -6.00 -8.14
CA ALA A 293 6.16 -6.16 -7.97
C ALA A 293 6.91 -4.82 -8.06
N GLY A 294 6.47 -3.92 -8.94
CA GLY A 294 7.02 -2.56 -9.03
C GLY A 294 6.85 -1.79 -7.72
N TRP A 295 5.66 -1.85 -7.12
CA TRP A 295 5.39 -1.25 -5.81
C TRP A 295 6.21 -1.90 -4.69
N ALA A 296 6.31 -3.23 -4.67
CA ALA A 296 7.13 -3.94 -3.70
C ALA A 296 8.60 -3.50 -3.79
N ASP A 297 9.16 -3.37 -4.99
CA ASP A 297 10.52 -2.87 -5.19
C ASP A 297 10.66 -1.41 -4.75
N LEU A 298 9.68 -0.56 -5.06
CA LEU A 298 9.70 0.85 -4.69
C LEU A 298 9.66 1.06 -3.17
N VAL A 299 8.74 0.41 -2.45
CA VAL A 299 8.64 0.57 -0.99
C VAL A 299 9.87 0.03 -0.28
N ARG A 300 10.45 -1.09 -0.77
CA ARG A 300 11.74 -1.60 -0.28
C ARG A 300 12.87 -0.60 -0.49
N HIS A 301 12.90 0.05 -1.65
CA HIS A 301 13.90 1.05 -1.97
C HIS A 301 13.75 2.31 -1.10
N LEU A 302 12.53 2.81 -0.90
CA LEU A 302 12.28 3.94 0.00
C LEU A 302 12.74 3.63 1.43
N TYR A 303 12.46 2.42 1.90
CA TYR A 303 12.94 1.95 3.21
C TYR A 303 14.48 1.88 3.24
N ALA A 304 15.11 1.35 2.19
CA ALA A 304 16.57 1.30 2.07
C ALA A 304 17.22 2.69 2.05
N VAL A 305 16.54 3.70 1.47
CA VAL A 305 16.97 5.10 1.54
C VAL A 305 16.87 5.63 2.98
N ALA A 306 15.81 5.30 3.71
CA ALA A 306 15.65 5.69 5.11
C ALA A 306 16.71 5.06 6.04
N MET A 307 17.20 3.86 5.72
CA MET A 307 18.28 3.20 6.47
C MET A 307 19.69 3.75 6.19
N ARG A 308 19.83 4.73 5.28
CA ARG A 308 21.13 5.30 4.92
C ARG A 308 21.80 6.01 6.10
N PRO A 309 23.14 6.19 6.09
CA PRO A 309 23.79 7.13 6.99
C PRO A 309 23.13 8.51 6.89
N GLN A 310 22.96 9.18 8.03
CA GLN A 310 22.28 10.47 8.15
C GLN A 310 22.65 11.47 7.04
N VAL A 311 23.95 11.63 6.76
CA VAL A 311 24.44 12.56 5.73
C VAL A 311 23.93 12.20 4.33
N GLU A 312 23.95 10.91 3.97
CA GLU A 312 23.43 10.44 2.67
C GLU A 312 21.91 10.62 2.59
N PHE A 313 21.18 10.30 3.66
CA PHE A 313 19.74 10.51 3.72
C PHE A 313 19.36 11.98 3.53
N HIS A 314 20.03 12.90 4.25
CA HIS A 314 19.80 14.34 4.13
C HIS A 314 20.06 14.86 2.71
N GLN A 315 21.12 14.38 2.06
CA GLN A 315 21.42 14.75 0.67
C GLN A 315 20.29 14.33 -0.28
N ILE A 316 19.78 13.10 -0.14
CA ILE A 316 18.67 12.61 -0.95
C ILE A 316 17.41 13.44 -0.68
N LEU A 317 17.06 13.66 0.59
CA LEU A 317 15.88 14.44 0.97
C LEU A 317 15.94 15.89 0.45
N CYS A 318 17.09 16.55 0.58
CA CYS A 318 17.32 17.90 0.07
C CYS A 318 17.23 17.96 -1.47
N ARG A 319 17.74 16.94 -2.17
CA ARG A 319 17.61 16.81 -3.63
C ARG A 319 16.15 16.64 -4.04
N VAL A 320 15.39 15.81 -3.33
CA VAL A 320 13.95 15.64 -3.55
C VAL A 320 13.23 16.97 -3.33
N TYR A 321 13.54 17.68 -2.23
CA TYR A 321 12.97 19.00 -1.93
C TYR A 321 13.26 20.04 -3.03
N GLU A 322 14.51 20.05 -3.54
CA GLU A 322 14.87 20.90 -4.68
C GLU A 322 14.00 20.60 -5.90
N LEU A 323 13.72 19.33 -6.21
CA LEU A 323 12.94 18.98 -7.39
C LEU A 323 11.46 19.36 -7.27
N VAL A 324 10.84 19.10 -6.11
CA VAL A 324 9.40 19.38 -5.91
C VAL A 324 9.09 20.88 -5.87
N THR A 325 10.09 21.71 -5.54
CA THR A 325 9.92 23.18 -5.51
C THR A 325 10.09 23.85 -6.88
N ARG A 326 10.42 23.12 -7.94
CA ARG A 326 10.55 23.70 -9.29
C ARG A 326 9.19 24.13 -9.84
N ASP A 327 9.17 25.23 -10.60
CA ASP A 327 7.95 25.75 -11.23
C ASP A 327 7.31 24.67 -12.13
N GLN A 328 8.12 24.09 -13.02
CA GLN A 328 7.80 22.85 -13.71
C GLN A 328 8.27 21.66 -12.88
N MET A 329 7.33 21.01 -12.20
CA MET A 329 7.64 19.83 -11.40
C MET A 329 8.09 18.70 -12.35
N PRO A 330 9.22 18.03 -12.08
CA PRO A 330 9.62 16.87 -12.84
C PRO A 330 8.54 15.78 -12.76
N GLY A 331 8.37 15.01 -13.84
CA GLY A 331 7.49 13.84 -13.82
C GLY A 331 8.00 12.74 -12.87
N TRP A 332 7.14 11.79 -12.54
CA TRP A 332 7.43 10.68 -11.61
C TRP A 332 8.74 9.94 -11.93
N SER A 333 9.07 9.77 -13.22
CA SER A 333 10.31 9.09 -13.65
C SER A 333 11.57 9.83 -13.20
N ALA A 334 11.56 11.16 -13.23
CA ALA A 334 12.67 11.96 -12.71
C ALA A 334 12.77 11.87 -11.18
N MET A 335 11.64 11.74 -10.48
CA MET A 335 11.61 11.53 -9.03
C MET A 335 12.16 10.16 -8.63
N LEU A 336 11.87 9.10 -9.40
CA LEU A 336 12.52 7.79 -9.23
C LEU A 336 14.06 7.91 -9.33
N GLY A 337 14.54 8.64 -10.34
CA GLY A 337 15.97 8.91 -10.49
C GLY A 337 16.57 9.74 -9.35
N ALA A 338 15.78 10.64 -8.74
CA ALA A 338 16.21 11.47 -7.62
C ALA A 338 16.46 10.67 -6.34
N ILE A 339 15.62 9.68 -6.07
CA ILE A 339 15.80 8.75 -4.95
C ILE A 339 16.77 7.60 -5.30
N GLY A 340 17.28 7.55 -6.53
CA GLY A 340 18.21 6.52 -6.99
C GLY A 340 17.56 5.15 -7.25
N PHE A 341 16.25 5.14 -7.48
CA PHE A 341 15.52 3.93 -7.86
C PHE A 341 15.82 3.59 -9.32
N GLN A 342 16.24 2.36 -9.57
CA GLN A 342 16.59 1.84 -10.90
C GLN A 342 15.64 0.72 -11.32
N GLY A 343 14.33 0.98 -11.22
CA GLY A 343 13.31 0.07 -11.72
C GLY A 343 12.98 0.30 -13.19
N ASP A 344 12.22 -0.62 -13.75
CA ASP A 344 11.73 -0.52 -15.13
C ASP A 344 10.61 0.53 -15.23
N ALA A 345 10.95 1.71 -15.77
CA ALA A 345 9.97 2.78 -16.01
C ALA A 345 8.84 2.35 -16.96
N SER A 346 9.09 1.39 -17.87
CA SER A 346 8.08 0.95 -18.83
C SER A 346 6.94 0.19 -18.16
N ARG A 347 7.22 -0.53 -17.06
CA ARG A 347 6.22 -1.20 -16.23
C ARG A 347 5.21 -0.21 -15.65
N TRP A 348 5.70 0.88 -15.05
CA TRP A 348 4.85 1.95 -14.53
C TRP A 348 4.03 2.60 -15.63
N GLN A 349 4.67 2.95 -16.74
CA GLN A 349 3.99 3.62 -17.85
C GLN A 349 2.87 2.76 -18.46
N ARG A 350 3.07 1.43 -18.53
CA ARG A 350 2.06 0.49 -19.01
C ARG A 350 0.79 0.56 -18.17
N HIS A 351 0.90 0.37 -16.86
CA HIS A 351 -0.24 0.40 -15.94
C HIS A 351 -0.89 1.79 -15.88
N ILE A 352 -0.10 2.87 -15.90
CA ILE A 352 -0.64 4.25 -15.94
C ILE A 352 -1.50 4.49 -17.19
N ASN A 353 -1.14 3.91 -18.34
CA ASN A 353 -1.93 4.04 -19.55
C ASN A 353 -3.31 3.36 -19.41
N GLU A 354 -3.42 2.32 -18.60
CA GLU A 354 -4.69 1.61 -18.34
C GLU A 354 -5.71 2.49 -17.60
N TYR A 355 -5.27 3.49 -16.82
CA TYR A 355 -6.17 4.46 -16.18
C TYR A 355 -6.94 5.31 -17.20
N GLY A 356 -6.42 5.46 -18.42
CA GLY A 356 -7.12 6.11 -19.52
C GLY A 356 -7.99 5.17 -20.35
N ASP A 357 -7.96 3.86 -20.06
CA ASP A 357 -8.55 2.81 -20.88
C ASP A 357 -9.36 1.83 -20.02
N THR A 358 -8.83 0.63 -19.75
CA THR A 358 -9.50 -0.47 -19.05
C THR A 358 -9.85 -0.16 -17.59
N LEU A 359 -9.08 0.70 -16.92
CA LEU A 359 -9.28 1.09 -15.52
C LEU A 359 -9.98 2.45 -15.37
N SER A 360 -10.36 3.11 -16.47
CA SER A 360 -10.92 4.47 -16.47
C SER A 360 -12.20 4.67 -15.65
N ASN A 361 -12.91 3.59 -15.32
CA ASN A 361 -14.15 3.61 -14.54
C ASN A 361 -13.98 3.02 -13.14
N LEU A 362 -12.74 2.82 -12.66
CA LEU A 362 -12.48 2.22 -11.35
C LEU A 362 -13.05 3.06 -10.21
N ASP A 363 -13.20 4.36 -10.43
CA ASP A 363 -13.79 5.34 -9.52
C ASP A 363 -15.33 5.38 -9.55
N LYS A 364 -15.98 4.75 -10.54
CA LYS A 364 -17.43 4.79 -10.72
C LYS A 364 -18.14 3.70 -9.90
N GLN A 365 -19.44 3.88 -9.69
CA GLN A 365 -20.29 2.86 -9.07
C GLN A 365 -20.33 1.63 -9.96
N GLY A 366 -19.74 0.52 -9.50
CA GLY A 366 -19.71 -0.73 -10.26
C GLY A 366 -18.51 -1.59 -9.88
N ILE A 367 -18.40 -2.73 -10.56
CA ILE A 367 -17.31 -3.68 -10.39
C ILE A 367 -16.72 -3.96 -11.76
N LEU A 368 -15.44 -3.64 -11.90
CA LEU A 368 -14.69 -3.92 -13.11
C LEU A 368 -14.28 -5.39 -13.12
N GLN A 369 -14.78 -6.14 -14.09
CA GLN A 369 -14.48 -7.56 -14.30
C GLN A 369 -13.42 -7.71 -15.41
N ASN A 370 -12.81 -8.90 -15.52
CA ASN A 370 -11.86 -9.26 -16.58
C ASN A 370 -10.63 -8.34 -16.70
N ILE A 371 -10.21 -7.73 -15.59
CA ILE A 371 -8.96 -6.95 -15.56
C ILE A 371 -7.78 -7.93 -15.51
N GLY A 372 -6.97 -7.95 -16.57
CA GLY A 372 -5.74 -8.74 -16.65
C GLY A 372 -5.80 -10.03 -17.49
N GLN A 373 -6.71 -10.14 -18.47
CA GLN A 373 -6.63 -11.14 -19.54
C GLN A 373 -5.68 -10.73 -20.67
#